data_AF-B8G8P2-F1
#
_entry.id   AF-B8G8P2-F1
#
_cell.length_a   1.000
_cell.length_b   1.000
_cell.length_c   1.000
_cell.angle_alpha   90.00
_cell.angle_beta   90.00
_cell.angle_gamma   90.00
#
_symmetry.space_group_name_H-M   'P 1'
#
loop_
_entity.id
_entity.type
_entity.pdbx_description
1 polymer ?
#
loop_
_entity_poly.entity_id
_entity_poly.type
_entity_poly.pdbx_seq_one_letter_code
_entity_poly.pdbx_strand_id
1 'polypeptide(L)'
;MLKSATMPRERGLGYALLGGLVITLIAVLIGVAFIYWFTTVQRGPAPAELLPADVQLYAGLSPTLSDVPEQPRIELALKEVFGLSMPANAAANVAALLGVKLDSDVITWVGSDIAIVVRDFTPVTRDVAADLITNGEVMIFLASRNDPQARMFLDKHLEVRRLRGETFTEQRVGETIIYVGEIDSPLRAVGLIEHYIVFANRPEPLLDLAAGPGRPNRLIDVPAYQQFRETIAAVRSGAIYTDGSPVSEAARAAVRAWLVRLLTAQITP
;
A
#
# COMPACT_ATOMS: atom_id res chain seq x y z
N MET A 1 82.67 -9.66 18.19
CA MET A 1 81.24 -9.90 18.47
C MET A 1 80.42 -8.88 17.69
N LEU A 2 79.72 -9.30 16.64
CA LEU A 2 78.69 -8.52 15.94
C LEU A 2 77.52 -9.48 15.67
N LYS A 3 76.43 -9.37 16.44
CA LYS A 3 75.19 -10.09 16.17
C LYS A 3 74.35 -9.23 15.21
N SER A 4 74.14 -9.71 14.00
CA SER A 4 73.15 -9.16 13.06
C SER A 4 71.75 -9.48 13.58
N ALA A 5 70.90 -8.46 13.70
CA ALA A 5 69.48 -8.61 13.98
C ALA A 5 68.74 -8.92 12.67
N THR A 6 68.20 -10.12 12.55
CA THR A 6 67.22 -10.48 11.51
C THR A 6 65.82 -10.08 11.97
N MET A 7 65.19 -9.12 11.30
CA MET A 7 63.78 -8.78 11.53
C MET A 7 62.85 -9.96 11.17
N PRO A 8 61.78 -10.24 11.94
CA PRO A 8 60.81 -11.27 11.58
C PRO A 8 59.98 -10.82 10.38
N ARG A 9 59.95 -11.65 9.33
CA ARG A 9 59.16 -11.44 8.11
C ARG A 9 57.67 -11.60 8.44
N GLU A 10 56.90 -10.53 8.29
CA GLU A 10 55.45 -10.47 8.53
C GLU A 10 54.70 -11.51 7.68
N ARG A 11 54.35 -12.64 8.29
CA ARG A 11 53.50 -13.70 7.70
C ARG A 11 52.02 -13.59 8.09
N GLY A 12 51.65 -12.62 8.93
CA GLY A 12 50.29 -12.45 9.46
C GLY A 12 49.37 -11.55 8.63
N LEU A 13 49.93 -10.59 7.88
CA LEU A 13 49.13 -9.59 7.16
C LEU A 13 48.35 -10.19 5.98
N GLY A 14 48.94 -11.17 5.28
CA GLY A 14 48.33 -11.82 4.11
C GLY A 14 47.10 -12.67 4.45
N TYR A 15 47.10 -13.37 5.58
CA TYR A 15 45.96 -14.18 6.02
C TYR A 15 44.82 -13.34 6.61
N ALA A 16 45.15 -12.22 7.28
CA ALA A 16 44.13 -11.28 7.77
C ALA A 16 43.43 -10.54 6.61
N LEU A 17 44.18 -10.15 5.56
CA LEU A 17 43.62 -9.53 4.36
C LEU A 17 42.78 -10.51 3.53
N LEU A 18 43.24 -11.75 3.33
CA LEU A 18 42.43 -12.77 2.64
C LEU A 18 41.16 -13.13 3.43
N GLY A 19 41.25 -13.29 4.75
CA GLY A 19 40.11 -13.58 5.61
C GLY A 19 39.08 -12.45 5.63
N GLY A 20 39.54 -11.20 5.76
CA GLY A 20 38.67 -10.03 5.74
C GLY A 20 37.98 -9.82 4.38
N LEU A 21 38.68 -10.10 3.28
CA LEU A 21 38.14 -9.96 1.93
C LEU A 21 37.07 -11.02 1.65
N VAL A 22 37.28 -12.27 2.09
CA VAL A 22 36.28 -13.35 1.95
C VAL A 22 35.02 -13.05 2.76
N ILE A 23 35.15 -12.57 4.00
CA ILE A 23 34.00 -12.20 4.85
C ILE A 23 33.23 -11.02 4.23
N THR A 24 33.94 -10.01 3.73
CA THR A 24 33.33 -8.85 3.07
C THR A 24 32.58 -9.27 1.79
N LEU A 25 33.16 -10.17 1.00
CA LEU A 25 32.51 -10.69 -0.21
C LEU A 25 31.24 -11.48 0.12
N ILE A 26 31.26 -12.31 1.16
CA ILE A 26 30.07 -13.06 1.62
C ILE A 26 28.99 -12.09 2.12
N ALA A 27 29.35 -11.06 2.89
CA ALA A 27 28.40 -10.05 3.36
C ALA A 27 27.78 -9.25 2.20
N VAL A 28 28.56 -8.91 1.18
CA VAL A 28 28.05 -8.26 -0.04
C VAL A 28 27.13 -9.20 -0.82
N LEU A 29 27.48 -10.47 -0.98
CA LEU A 29 26.63 -11.45 -1.68
C LEU A 29 25.32 -11.73 -0.94
N ILE A 30 25.35 -11.82 0.40
CA ILE A 30 24.16 -11.92 1.23
C ILE A 30 23.34 -10.63 1.10
N GLY A 31 23.98 -9.47 1.12
CA GLY A 31 23.32 -8.17 0.91
C GLY A 31 22.64 -8.06 -0.45
N VAL A 32 23.32 -8.50 -1.52
CA VAL A 32 22.78 -8.51 -2.90
C VAL A 32 21.64 -9.52 -3.04
N ALA A 33 21.77 -10.73 -2.48
CA ALA A 33 20.70 -11.73 -2.47
C ALA A 33 19.50 -11.26 -1.64
N PHE A 34 19.74 -10.55 -0.54
CA PHE A 34 18.71 -9.96 0.32
C PHE A 34 17.98 -8.82 -0.39
N ILE A 35 18.72 -7.92 -1.07
CA ILE A 35 18.13 -6.85 -1.90
C ILE A 35 17.35 -7.46 -3.07
N TYR A 36 17.90 -8.45 -3.77
CA TYR A 36 17.22 -9.15 -4.87
C TYR A 36 15.93 -9.82 -4.39
N TRP A 37 15.95 -10.52 -3.26
CA TRP A 37 14.75 -11.12 -2.64
C TRP A 37 13.72 -10.05 -2.24
N PHE A 38 14.17 -8.93 -1.69
CA PHE A 38 13.31 -7.82 -1.28
C PHE A 38 12.66 -7.10 -2.46
N THR A 39 13.33 -7.03 -3.62
CA THR A 39 12.81 -6.36 -4.82
C THR A 39 11.96 -7.28 -5.70
N THR A 40 12.09 -8.60 -5.57
CA THR A 40 11.38 -9.56 -6.44
C THR A 40 10.19 -10.26 -5.79
N VAL A 41 10.11 -10.32 -4.46
CA VAL A 41 9.00 -10.98 -3.76
C VAL A 41 7.99 -9.93 -3.32
N GLN A 42 6.78 -9.96 -3.90
CA GLN A 42 5.61 -9.34 -3.27
C GLN A 42 5.52 -9.91 -1.86
N ARG A 43 5.75 -9.05 -0.86
CA ARG A 43 5.71 -9.44 0.54
C ARG A 43 4.24 -9.58 0.90
N GLY A 44 3.76 -10.82 0.97
CA GLY A 44 2.41 -11.14 1.41
C GLY A 44 1.43 -11.57 0.31
N PRO A 45 0.24 -12.01 0.73
CA PRO A 45 -0.86 -12.35 -0.17
C PRO A 45 -1.25 -11.14 -1.03
N ALA A 46 -1.73 -11.36 -2.26
CA ALA A 46 -2.36 -10.30 -3.03
C ALA A 46 -3.59 -9.77 -2.27
N PRO A 47 -4.01 -8.49 -2.42
CA PRO A 47 -5.18 -7.98 -1.70
C PRO A 47 -6.42 -8.85 -1.90
N ALA A 48 -6.62 -9.41 -3.10
CA ALA A 48 -7.72 -10.32 -3.40
C ALA A 48 -7.69 -11.68 -2.67
N GLU A 49 -6.56 -12.10 -2.13
CA GLU A 49 -6.47 -13.28 -1.24
C GLU A 49 -6.88 -12.97 0.19
N LEU A 50 -6.93 -11.68 0.57
CA LEU A 50 -7.42 -11.23 1.87
C LEU A 50 -8.90 -10.87 1.82
N LEU A 51 -9.39 -10.48 0.64
CA LEU A 51 -10.75 -10.00 0.44
C LEU A 51 -11.77 -11.14 0.32
N PRO A 52 -12.99 -10.94 0.86
CA PRO A 52 -14.11 -11.86 0.66
C PRO A 52 -14.63 -11.84 -0.80
N ALA A 53 -15.42 -12.84 -1.16
CA ALA A 53 -15.96 -13.02 -2.52
C ALA A 53 -17.08 -12.04 -2.90
N ASP A 54 -17.67 -11.32 -1.94
CA ASP A 54 -18.77 -10.36 -2.11
C ASP A 54 -18.30 -8.95 -2.54
N VAL A 55 -17.05 -8.82 -2.99
CA VAL A 55 -16.50 -7.56 -3.50
C VAL A 55 -17.25 -7.12 -4.75
N GLN A 56 -17.90 -5.96 -4.65
CA GLN A 56 -18.64 -5.34 -5.75
C GLN A 56 -17.69 -4.65 -6.73
N LEU A 57 -16.66 -3.96 -6.23
CA LEU A 57 -15.65 -3.27 -7.02
C LEU A 57 -14.26 -3.55 -6.46
N TYR A 58 -13.35 -3.97 -7.33
CA TYR A 58 -11.92 -4.03 -7.06
C TYR A 58 -11.18 -3.25 -8.14
N ALA A 59 -10.45 -2.20 -7.77
CA ALA A 59 -9.61 -1.44 -8.66
C ALA A 59 -8.15 -1.58 -8.23
N GLY A 60 -7.37 -2.34 -9.00
CA GLY A 60 -5.93 -2.50 -8.80
C GLY A 60 -5.16 -1.48 -9.64
N LEU A 61 -4.22 -0.80 -9.01
CA LEU A 61 -3.27 0.12 -9.63
C LEU A 61 -1.89 -0.47 -9.36
N SER A 62 -1.15 -0.84 -10.41
CA SER A 62 0.16 -1.48 -10.26
C SER A 62 1.28 -0.52 -10.68
N PRO A 63 1.66 0.45 -9.84
CA PRO A 63 2.81 1.29 -10.12
C PRO A 63 4.08 0.43 -9.99
N THR A 64 4.67 -0.03 -11.09
CA THR A 64 5.97 -0.72 -11.03
C THR A 64 7.06 0.28 -10.63
N LEU A 65 7.44 0.28 -9.34
CA LEU A 65 8.35 1.21 -8.65
C LEU A 65 9.85 0.97 -8.90
N SER A 66 10.22 0.55 -10.12
CA SER A 66 11.62 0.13 -10.30
C SER A 66 12.57 1.24 -10.70
N ASP A 67 12.19 2.30 -11.43
CA ASP A 67 13.08 3.42 -11.80
C ASP A 67 12.29 4.50 -12.59
N VAL A 68 12.49 5.81 -12.31
CA VAL A 68 12.06 7.02 -13.12
C VAL A 68 10.63 7.58 -12.80
N PRO A 69 10.40 8.93 -12.83
CA PRO A 69 9.46 9.63 -11.94
C PRO A 69 8.01 9.24 -12.19
N GLU A 70 7.28 9.05 -11.09
CA GLU A 70 6.17 8.10 -10.96
C GLU A 70 4.77 8.69 -11.25
N GLN A 71 4.63 10.02 -11.27
CA GLN A 71 3.36 10.70 -11.57
C GLN A 71 2.71 10.23 -12.88
N PRO A 72 3.42 10.12 -14.02
CA PRO A 72 2.80 9.76 -15.30
C PRO A 72 2.14 8.37 -15.31
N ARG A 73 2.59 7.44 -14.46
CA ARG A 73 2.00 6.09 -14.40
C ARG A 73 0.75 6.02 -13.54
N ILE A 74 0.74 6.70 -12.39
CA ILE A 74 -0.47 6.82 -11.58
C ILE A 74 -1.50 7.66 -12.34
N GLU A 75 -1.05 8.69 -13.07
CA GLU A 75 -1.90 9.47 -13.99
C GLU A 75 -2.50 8.60 -15.08
N LEU A 76 -1.69 7.77 -15.74
CA LEU A 76 -2.16 6.85 -16.76
C LEU A 76 -3.15 5.83 -16.18
N ALA A 77 -2.84 5.25 -15.01
CA ALA A 77 -3.71 4.31 -14.34
C ALA A 77 -5.06 4.95 -13.96
N LEU A 78 -5.06 6.13 -13.33
CA LEU A 78 -6.29 6.86 -13.00
C LEU A 78 -7.08 7.25 -14.26
N LYS A 79 -6.39 7.57 -15.36
CA LYS A 79 -7.03 7.86 -16.64
C LYS A 79 -7.66 6.62 -17.26
N GLU A 80 -6.96 5.49 -17.28
CA GLU A 80 -7.46 4.24 -17.89
C GLU A 80 -8.57 3.59 -17.05
N VAL A 81 -8.41 3.59 -15.72
CA VAL A 81 -9.32 2.95 -14.76
C VAL A 81 -10.57 3.82 -14.54
N PHE A 82 -10.38 5.11 -14.24
CA PHE A 82 -11.45 6.01 -13.84
C PHE A 82 -11.74 7.16 -14.82
N GLY A 83 -11.01 7.29 -15.93
CA GLY A 83 -11.20 8.42 -16.86
C GLY A 83 -10.88 9.76 -16.22
N LEU A 84 -9.88 9.79 -15.33
CA LEU A 84 -9.47 10.99 -14.59
C LEU A 84 -8.15 11.55 -15.11
N SER A 85 -8.11 12.86 -15.31
CA SER A 85 -6.85 13.60 -15.46
C SER A 85 -6.41 14.10 -14.08
N MET A 86 -5.15 13.89 -13.69
CA MET A 86 -4.67 14.49 -12.45
C MET A 86 -4.55 16.00 -12.59
N PRO A 87 -5.12 16.78 -11.66
CA PRO A 87 -4.81 18.20 -11.56
C PRO A 87 -3.39 18.40 -11.04
N ALA A 88 -2.76 19.53 -11.40
CA ALA A 88 -1.35 19.80 -11.06
C ALA A 88 -1.07 19.82 -9.54
N ASN A 89 -2.09 20.07 -8.72
CA ASN A 89 -2.02 20.07 -7.25
C ASN A 89 -2.39 18.73 -6.59
N ALA A 90 -2.65 17.66 -7.36
CA ALA A 90 -3.07 16.36 -6.85
C ALA A 90 -2.13 15.82 -5.75
N ALA A 91 -0.82 15.82 -6.00
CA ALA A 91 0.17 15.34 -5.04
C ALA A 91 0.16 16.15 -3.74
N ALA A 92 0.01 17.47 -3.82
CA ALA A 92 -0.08 18.34 -2.66
C ALA A 92 -1.35 18.09 -1.85
N ASN A 93 -2.49 17.87 -2.51
CA ASN A 93 -3.77 17.58 -1.86
C ASN A 93 -3.73 16.21 -1.15
N VAL A 94 -3.16 15.19 -1.78
CA VAL A 94 -2.94 13.87 -1.15
C VAL A 94 -1.98 13.98 0.03
N ALA A 95 -0.87 14.71 -0.11
CA ALA A 95 0.08 14.97 0.96
C ALA A 95 -0.58 15.66 2.18
N ALA A 96 -1.38 16.69 1.92
CA ALA A 96 -2.10 17.43 2.96
C ALA A 96 -3.15 16.57 3.67
N LEU A 97 -3.89 15.74 2.91
CA LEU A 97 -4.87 14.79 3.44
C LEU A 97 -4.20 13.77 4.36
N LEU A 98 -3.11 13.16 3.90
CA LEU A 98 -2.37 12.16 4.69
C LEU A 98 -1.52 12.79 5.80
N GLY A 99 -1.28 14.10 5.77
CA GLY A 99 -0.44 14.79 6.74
C GLY A 99 1.05 14.47 6.61
N VAL A 100 1.50 14.09 5.42
CA VAL A 100 2.87 13.60 5.19
C VAL A 100 3.50 14.22 3.94
N LYS A 101 4.81 14.07 3.82
CA LYS A 101 5.57 14.39 2.60
C LYS A 101 5.72 13.11 1.77
N LEU A 102 5.11 13.08 0.58
CA LEU A 102 5.07 11.86 -0.24
C LEU A 102 6.47 11.37 -0.66
N ASP A 103 7.38 12.30 -0.93
CA ASP A 103 8.76 12.07 -1.36
C ASP A 103 9.70 11.51 -0.28
N SER A 104 9.40 11.72 1.00
CA SER A 104 10.21 11.18 2.10
C SER A 104 9.49 10.11 2.92
N ASP A 105 8.19 10.26 3.08
CA ASP A 105 7.40 9.46 4.02
C ASP A 105 6.60 8.35 3.34
N VAL A 106 6.45 8.37 2.01
CA VAL A 106 5.67 7.35 1.26
C VAL A 106 6.55 6.56 0.31
N ILE A 107 7.34 7.23 -0.53
CA ILE A 107 8.17 6.55 -1.54
C ILE A 107 9.17 5.56 -0.93
N THR A 108 9.56 5.73 0.34
CA THR A 108 10.56 4.89 0.99
C THR A 108 10.06 3.47 1.24
N TRP A 109 8.76 3.29 1.49
CA TRP A 109 8.17 2.01 1.87
C TRP A 109 7.03 1.52 0.98
N VAL A 110 6.41 2.39 0.18
CA VAL A 110 5.28 1.98 -0.67
C VAL A 110 5.74 0.93 -1.68
N GLY A 111 4.93 -0.11 -1.84
CA GLY A 111 5.12 -1.20 -2.79
C GLY A 111 4.40 -0.94 -4.10
N SER A 112 4.53 -1.87 -5.03
CA SER A 112 4.04 -1.70 -6.41
C SER A 112 2.56 -2.02 -6.61
N ASP A 113 1.78 -2.13 -5.54
CA ASP A 113 0.36 -2.48 -5.59
C ASP A 113 -0.45 -1.53 -4.70
N ILE A 114 -1.46 -0.91 -5.31
CA ILE A 114 -2.46 -0.08 -4.65
C ILE A 114 -3.82 -0.62 -5.07
N ALA A 115 -4.69 -0.94 -4.12
CA ALA A 115 -6.03 -1.39 -4.44
C ALA A 115 -7.09 -0.50 -3.77
N ILE A 116 -8.15 -0.18 -4.50
CA ILE A 116 -9.38 0.40 -3.95
C ILE A 116 -10.47 -0.66 -4.06
N VAL A 117 -11.14 -0.93 -2.95
CA VAL A 117 -12.16 -1.96 -2.84
C VAL A 117 -13.44 -1.37 -2.31
N VAL A 118 -14.57 -1.75 -2.91
CA VAL A 118 -15.90 -1.39 -2.43
C VAL A 118 -16.74 -2.64 -2.22
N ARG A 119 -17.39 -2.69 -1.06
CA ARG A 119 -18.34 -3.73 -0.63
C ARG A 119 -19.58 -3.07 -0.06
N ASP A 120 -20.69 -3.82 0.00
CA ASP A 120 -21.94 -3.40 0.63
C ASP A 120 -22.42 -1.98 0.24
N PHE A 121 -22.09 -1.52 -0.97
CA PHE A 121 -22.49 -0.19 -1.42
C PHE A 121 -23.94 -0.23 -1.88
N THR A 122 -24.71 0.79 -1.52
CA THR A 122 -26.01 1.05 -2.11
C THR A 122 -26.14 2.56 -2.32
N PRO A 123 -26.32 3.05 -3.56
CA PRO A 123 -26.57 4.45 -3.80
C PRO A 123 -27.98 4.81 -3.30
N VAL A 124 -28.09 5.83 -2.46
CA VAL A 124 -29.35 6.27 -1.83
C VAL A 124 -29.72 7.67 -2.31
N THR A 125 -28.72 8.50 -2.58
CA THR A 125 -28.87 9.91 -2.96
C THR A 125 -28.26 10.18 -4.33
N ARG A 126 -28.35 11.44 -4.78
CA ARG A 126 -27.65 11.90 -5.97
C ARG A 126 -26.17 12.21 -5.71
N ASP A 127 -25.77 12.34 -4.44
CA ASP A 127 -24.38 12.51 -4.07
C ASP A 127 -23.71 11.15 -3.84
N VAL A 128 -23.39 10.47 -4.95
CA VAL A 128 -22.79 9.13 -4.93
C VAL A 128 -21.45 9.09 -4.18
N ALA A 129 -20.70 10.19 -4.11
CA ALA A 129 -19.43 10.24 -3.38
C ALA A 129 -19.63 10.30 -1.87
N ALA A 130 -20.69 10.98 -1.40
CA ALA A 130 -21.07 10.96 0.02
C ALA A 130 -21.66 9.60 0.40
N ASP A 131 -22.53 9.05 -0.45
CA ASP A 131 -23.10 7.71 -0.25
C ASP A 131 -22.03 6.62 -0.17
N LEU A 132 -20.91 6.77 -0.89
CA LEU A 132 -19.81 5.82 -0.82
C LEU A 132 -19.26 5.70 0.61
N ILE A 133 -19.22 6.81 1.35
CA ILE A 133 -18.68 6.87 2.70
C ILE A 133 -19.71 6.38 3.72
N THR A 134 -20.98 6.74 3.54
CA THR A 134 -22.04 6.44 4.52
C THR A 134 -22.69 5.09 4.29
N ASN A 135 -22.93 4.72 3.03
CA ASN A 135 -23.74 3.58 2.59
C ASN A 135 -22.91 2.52 1.82
N GLY A 136 -21.59 2.58 1.91
CA GLY A 136 -20.69 1.55 1.40
C GLY A 136 -19.60 1.24 2.40
N GLU A 137 -18.92 0.13 2.15
CA GLU A 137 -17.66 -0.21 2.79
C GLU A 137 -16.54 0.00 1.77
N VAL A 138 -15.57 0.85 2.12
CA VAL A 138 -14.45 1.22 1.26
C VAL A 138 -13.16 0.85 1.96
N MET A 139 -12.29 0.14 1.26
CA MET A 139 -10.92 -0.11 1.69
C MET A 139 -9.91 0.39 0.66
N ILE A 140 -8.79 0.91 1.14
CA ILE A 140 -7.66 1.33 0.30
C ILE A 140 -6.43 0.60 0.81
N PHE A 141 -5.84 -0.24 -0.03
CA PHE A 141 -4.64 -1.00 0.24
C PHE A 141 -3.44 -0.29 -0.36
N LEU A 142 -2.41 -0.07 0.44
CA LEU A 142 -1.10 0.38 -0.01
C LEU A 142 -0.11 -0.71 0.35
N ALA A 143 0.43 -1.41 -0.65
CA ALA A 143 1.45 -2.43 -0.41
C ALA A 143 2.66 -1.80 0.29
N SER A 144 3.29 -2.56 1.17
CA SER A 144 4.51 -2.21 1.86
C SER A 144 5.64 -3.09 1.37
N ARG A 145 6.69 -2.47 0.83
CA ARG A 145 7.98 -3.16 0.66
C ARG A 145 8.75 -3.17 1.98
N ASN A 146 8.54 -2.17 2.84
CA ASN A 146 9.28 -1.97 4.09
C ASN A 146 8.36 -1.66 5.29
N ASP A 147 7.91 -2.70 5.98
CA ASP A 147 6.98 -2.58 7.12
C ASP A 147 7.44 -1.69 8.27
N PRO A 148 8.72 -1.73 8.70
CA PRO A 148 9.22 -0.77 9.67
C PRO A 148 9.00 0.69 9.25
N GLN A 149 9.26 1.02 7.98
CA GLN A 149 9.05 2.38 7.47
C GLN A 149 7.56 2.69 7.23
N ALA A 150 6.77 1.71 6.80
CA ALA A 150 5.31 1.85 6.70
C ALA A 150 4.68 2.13 8.07
N ARG A 151 5.20 1.51 9.13
CA ARG A 151 4.79 1.78 10.52
C ARG A 151 5.18 3.18 10.96
N MET A 152 6.38 3.66 10.63
CA MET A 152 6.77 5.05 10.90
C MET A 152 5.86 6.06 10.17
N PHE A 153 5.49 5.77 8.92
CA PHE A 153 4.50 6.55 8.18
C PHE A 153 3.15 6.56 8.90
N LEU A 154 2.66 5.40 9.34
CA LEU A 154 1.41 5.28 10.07
C LEU A 154 1.43 6.11 11.36
N ASP A 155 2.49 6.01 12.15
CA ASP A 155 2.66 6.78 13.38
C ASP A 155 2.63 8.29 13.10
N LYS A 156 3.32 8.74 12.04
CA LYS A 156 3.33 10.14 11.61
C LYS A 156 1.96 10.62 11.14
N HIS A 157 1.26 9.79 10.35
CA HIS A 157 -0.09 10.07 9.87
C HIS A 157 -1.07 10.26 11.04
N LEU A 158 -1.02 9.34 12.02
CA LEU A 158 -1.85 9.40 13.22
C LEU A 158 -1.51 10.63 14.06
N GLU A 159 -0.22 10.94 14.25
CA GLU A 159 0.20 12.10 15.03
C GLU A 159 -0.28 13.42 14.42
N VAL A 160 -0.18 13.59 13.11
CA VAL A 160 -0.68 14.81 12.45
C VAL A 160 -2.20 14.95 12.61
N ARG A 161 -2.94 13.84 12.58
CA ARG A 161 -4.39 13.86 12.83
C ARG A 161 -4.72 14.18 14.28
N ARG A 162 -3.96 13.65 15.25
CA ARG A 162 -4.08 14.03 16.67
C ARG A 162 -3.81 15.52 16.88
N LEU A 163 -2.79 16.07 16.23
CA LEU A 163 -2.49 17.51 16.26
C LEU A 163 -3.61 18.38 15.64
N ARG A 164 -4.42 17.80 14.74
CA ARG A 164 -5.64 18.43 14.19
C ARG A 164 -6.88 18.24 15.09
N GLY A 165 -6.72 17.63 16.26
CA GLY A 165 -7.78 17.44 17.26
C GLY A 165 -8.52 16.10 17.16
N GLU A 166 -8.08 15.17 16.32
CA GLU A 166 -8.71 13.86 16.21
C GLU A 166 -8.26 12.89 17.32
N THR A 167 -9.21 12.14 17.86
CA THR A 167 -9.01 11.05 18.82
C THR A 167 -9.06 9.71 18.12
N PHE A 168 -8.28 8.74 18.62
CA PHE A 168 -8.24 7.38 18.08
C PHE A 168 -8.51 6.37 19.17
N THR A 169 -9.36 5.39 18.84
CA THR A 169 -9.51 4.16 19.62
C THR A 169 -8.66 3.07 18.99
N GLU A 170 -7.87 2.37 19.81
CA GLU A 170 -7.12 1.19 19.36
C GLU A 170 -7.97 -0.07 19.50
N GLN A 171 -7.99 -0.88 18.45
CA GLN A 171 -8.58 -2.22 18.46
C GLN A 171 -7.50 -3.23 18.05
N ARG A 172 -7.37 -4.33 18.78
CA ARG A 172 -6.32 -5.33 18.57
C ARG A 172 -6.90 -6.67 18.13
N VAL A 173 -6.31 -7.24 17.09
CA VAL A 173 -6.61 -8.59 16.59
C VAL A 173 -5.29 -9.29 16.39
N GLY A 174 -4.99 -10.28 17.24
CA GLY A 174 -3.65 -10.89 17.30
C GLY A 174 -2.58 -9.83 17.61
N GLU A 175 -1.58 -9.71 16.73
CA GLU A 175 -0.51 -8.71 16.83
C GLU A 175 -0.82 -7.41 16.06
N THR A 176 -1.92 -7.38 15.33
CA THR A 176 -2.31 -6.23 14.51
C THR A 176 -3.07 -5.21 15.35
N ILE A 177 -2.68 -3.95 15.25
CA ILE A 177 -3.37 -2.81 15.85
C ILE A 177 -4.09 -2.04 14.74
N ILE A 178 -5.38 -1.81 14.95
CA ILE A 178 -6.24 -1.00 14.10
C ILE A 178 -6.59 0.27 14.87
N TYR A 179 -6.31 1.42 14.26
CA TYR A 179 -6.63 2.72 14.82
C TYR A 179 -7.92 3.22 14.20
N VAL A 180 -8.90 3.55 15.03
CA VAL A 180 -10.23 4.00 14.59
C VAL A 180 -10.46 5.42 15.08
N GLY A 181 -10.55 6.34 14.13
CA GLY A 181 -10.88 7.74 14.36
C GLY A 181 -12.37 8.03 14.34
N GLU A 182 -12.68 9.32 14.49
CA GLU A 182 -14.07 9.83 14.58
C GLU A 182 -14.54 10.51 13.28
N ILE A 183 -13.67 10.63 12.27
CA ILE A 183 -14.01 11.27 11.00
C ILE A 183 -14.86 10.37 10.09
N ASP A 184 -15.78 10.98 9.35
CA ASP A 184 -16.51 10.32 8.26
C ASP A 184 -15.70 10.39 6.96
N SER A 185 -14.76 9.47 6.81
CA SER A 185 -13.81 9.42 5.69
C SER A 185 -13.32 7.99 5.46
N PRO A 186 -12.87 7.62 4.24
CA PRO A 186 -12.13 6.38 4.01
C PRO A 186 -10.85 6.23 4.84
N LEU A 187 -10.40 7.30 5.51
CA LEU A 187 -9.25 7.28 6.42
C LEU A 187 -9.65 7.05 7.88
N ARG A 188 -10.94 6.80 8.18
CA ARG A 188 -11.44 6.66 9.54
C ARG A 188 -10.70 5.56 10.30
N ALA A 189 -10.60 4.37 9.72
CA ALA A 189 -9.87 3.24 10.29
C ALA A 189 -8.59 3.00 9.50
N VAL A 190 -7.50 2.65 10.19
CA VAL A 190 -6.21 2.34 9.54
C VAL A 190 -5.42 1.31 10.33
N GLY A 191 -4.72 0.41 9.61
CA GLY A 191 -3.79 -0.55 10.20
C GLY A 191 -2.75 -1.05 9.20
N LEU A 192 -1.65 -1.63 9.72
CA LEU A 192 -0.68 -2.40 8.92
C LEU A 192 -1.05 -3.88 9.03
N ILE A 193 -1.61 -4.46 7.96
CA ILE A 193 -2.14 -5.83 7.90
C ILE A 193 -1.47 -6.57 6.75
N GLU A 194 -0.82 -7.70 7.01
CA GLU A 194 -0.25 -8.60 5.97
C GLU A 194 0.60 -7.84 4.92
N HIS A 195 1.45 -6.91 5.38
CA HIS A 195 2.27 -6.01 4.55
C HIS A 195 1.51 -4.95 3.73
N TYR A 196 0.30 -4.57 4.15
CA TYR A 196 -0.44 -3.44 3.58
C TYR A 196 -0.78 -2.41 4.65
N ILE A 197 -0.58 -1.12 4.35
CA ILE A 197 -1.34 -0.08 5.05
C ILE A 197 -2.74 -0.09 4.45
N VAL A 198 -3.71 -0.50 5.25
CA VAL A 198 -5.12 -0.56 4.85
C VAL A 198 -5.85 0.58 5.53
N PHE A 199 -6.45 1.47 4.74
CA PHE A 199 -7.41 2.46 5.21
C PHE A 199 -8.83 1.96 4.96
N ALA A 200 -9.77 2.28 5.84
CA ALA A 200 -11.18 2.07 5.58
C ALA A 200 -12.08 3.12 6.22
N ASN A 201 -13.29 3.28 5.66
CA ASN A 201 -14.34 4.12 6.26
C ASN A 201 -15.04 3.46 7.45
N ARG A 202 -14.80 2.17 7.69
CA ARG A 202 -15.38 1.35 8.75
C ARG A 202 -14.32 0.41 9.33
N PRO A 203 -14.29 0.15 10.65
CA PRO A 203 -13.28 -0.72 11.26
C PRO A 203 -13.51 -2.22 11.03
N GLU A 204 -14.76 -2.65 10.85
CA GLU A 204 -15.16 -4.05 10.69
C GLU A 204 -14.34 -4.81 9.62
N PRO A 205 -14.18 -4.30 8.39
CA PRO A 205 -13.35 -4.98 7.39
C PRO A 205 -11.89 -5.13 7.77
N LEU A 206 -11.30 -4.17 8.51
CA LEU A 206 -9.90 -4.27 8.94
C LEU A 206 -9.74 -5.29 10.05
N LEU A 207 -10.68 -5.33 11.00
CA LEU A 207 -10.72 -6.38 12.03
C LEU A 207 -10.80 -7.75 11.38
N ASP A 208 -11.59 -7.82 10.32
CA ASP A 208 -11.77 -9.02 9.54
C ASP A 208 -10.47 -9.44 8.84
N LEU A 209 -9.86 -8.55 8.06
CA LEU A 209 -8.57 -8.80 7.40
C LEU A 209 -7.49 -9.23 8.41
N ALA A 210 -7.44 -8.58 9.57
CA ALA A 210 -6.46 -8.86 10.62
C ALA A 210 -6.64 -10.24 11.30
N ALA A 211 -7.82 -10.87 11.17
CA ALA A 211 -8.05 -12.23 11.67
C ALA A 211 -7.34 -13.30 10.82
N GLY A 212 -6.80 -12.93 9.66
CA GLY A 212 -5.90 -13.77 8.85
C GLY A 212 -6.56 -14.46 7.65
N PRO A 213 -5.72 -15.11 6.80
CA PRO A 213 -6.10 -15.57 5.45
C PRO A 213 -6.91 -16.88 5.40
N GLY A 214 -7.18 -17.53 6.54
CA GLY A 214 -7.86 -18.84 6.61
C GLY A 214 -9.38 -18.81 6.34
N ARG A 215 -9.87 -17.82 5.62
CA ARG A 215 -11.31 -17.56 5.42
C ARG A 215 -11.82 -18.28 4.17
N PRO A 216 -12.98 -18.96 4.22
CA PRO A 216 -13.65 -19.47 3.03
C PRO A 216 -14.21 -18.33 2.18
N ASN A 217 -14.45 -18.58 0.89
CA ASN A 217 -15.09 -17.65 -0.06
C ASN A 217 -14.32 -16.34 -0.25
N ARG A 218 -13.10 -16.42 -0.81
CA ARG A 218 -12.25 -15.27 -1.08
C ARG A 218 -12.42 -14.78 -2.52
N LEU A 219 -12.13 -13.50 -2.76
CA LEU A 219 -12.19 -12.91 -4.09
C LEU A 219 -11.29 -13.66 -5.09
N ILE A 220 -10.10 -14.08 -4.64
CA ILE A 220 -9.15 -14.86 -5.47
C ILE A 220 -9.73 -16.17 -6.01
N ASP A 221 -10.70 -16.73 -5.30
CA ASP A 221 -11.34 -18.01 -5.62
C ASP A 221 -12.59 -17.82 -6.50
N VAL A 222 -13.01 -16.57 -6.79
CA VAL A 222 -14.16 -16.26 -7.64
C VAL A 222 -13.80 -16.46 -9.13
N PRO A 223 -14.52 -17.31 -9.89
CA PRO A 223 -14.19 -17.57 -11.30
C PRO A 223 -14.15 -16.32 -12.18
N ALA A 224 -15.08 -15.39 -11.99
CA ALA A 224 -15.10 -14.11 -12.72
C ALA A 224 -13.86 -13.26 -12.41
N TYR A 225 -13.38 -13.28 -11.16
CA TYR A 225 -12.16 -12.59 -10.77
C TYR A 225 -10.91 -13.26 -11.35
N GLN A 226 -10.89 -14.59 -11.47
CA GLN A 226 -9.78 -15.31 -12.11
C GLN A 226 -9.65 -14.96 -13.60
N GLN A 227 -10.75 -14.91 -14.33
CA GLN A 227 -10.79 -14.45 -15.73
C GLN A 227 -10.31 -13.00 -15.87
N PHE A 228 -10.72 -12.14 -14.93
CA PHE A 228 -10.20 -10.78 -14.83
C PHE A 228 -8.69 -10.77 -14.65
N ARG A 229 -8.12 -11.51 -13.69
CA ARG A 229 -6.66 -11.58 -13.46
C ARG A 229 -5.87 -12.03 -14.69
N GLU A 230 -6.36 -13.02 -15.42
CA GLU A 230 -5.76 -13.47 -16.68
C GLU A 230 -5.71 -12.34 -17.72
N THR A 231 -6.71 -11.47 -17.71
CA THR A 231 -6.81 -10.30 -18.59
C THR A 231 -5.91 -9.15 -18.13
N ILE A 232 -5.77 -8.89 -16.82
CA ILE A 232 -4.88 -7.84 -16.29
C ILE A 232 -3.41 -8.20 -16.49
N ALA A 233 -3.02 -9.48 -16.47
CA ALA A 233 -1.63 -9.86 -16.70
C ALA A 233 -1.09 -9.30 -18.04
N ALA A 234 -1.97 -8.92 -18.97
CA ALA A 234 -1.65 -8.23 -20.22
C ALA A 234 -1.64 -6.68 -20.15
N VAL A 235 -2.25 -6.05 -19.13
CA VAL A 235 -2.42 -4.59 -18.98
C VAL A 235 -1.59 -4.07 -17.80
N ARG A 236 -0.59 -3.21 -18.05
CA ARG A 236 0.48 -2.90 -17.07
C ARG A 236 0.20 -1.75 -16.09
N SER A 237 -0.83 -0.94 -16.31
CA SER A 237 -1.02 0.34 -15.57
C SER A 237 -2.09 0.25 -14.47
N GLY A 238 -3.17 -0.50 -14.69
CA GLY A 238 -4.22 -0.70 -13.70
C GLY A 238 -5.42 -1.41 -14.31
N ALA A 239 -6.35 -1.87 -13.46
CA ALA A 239 -7.52 -2.61 -13.91
C ALA A 239 -8.68 -2.58 -12.90
N ILE A 240 -9.89 -2.75 -13.41
CA ILE A 240 -11.13 -2.81 -12.62
C ILE A 240 -11.81 -4.16 -12.81
N TYR A 241 -12.10 -4.81 -11.68
CA TYR A 241 -13.08 -5.86 -11.59
C TYR A 241 -14.37 -5.31 -10.98
N THR A 242 -15.49 -5.72 -11.55
CA THR A 242 -16.83 -5.57 -10.98
C THR A 242 -17.52 -6.92 -10.93
N ASP A 243 -18.46 -7.08 -10.00
CA ASP A 243 -19.32 -8.27 -9.94
C ASP A 243 -20.40 -8.33 -11.05
N GLY A 244 -20.42 -7.33 -11.95
CA GLY A 244 -21.38 -7.21 -13.04
C GLY A 244 -22.77 -6.70 -12.62
N SER A 245 -23.00 -6.39 -11.34
CA SER A 245 -24.26 -5.83 -10.87
C SER A 245 -24.42 -4.34 -11.23
N PRO A 246 -25.65 -3.80 -11.30
CA PRO A 246 -25.85 -2.35 -11.43
C PRO A 246 -25.24 -1.55 -10.28
N VAL A 247 -25.09 -2.19 -9.10
CA VAL A 247 -24.54 -1.58 -7.90
C VAL A 247 -23.03 -1.40 -8.02
N SER A 248 -22.30 -2.32 -8.65
CA SER A 248 -20.86 -2.17 -8.84
C SER A 248 -20.49 -1.08 -9.85
N GLU A 249 -21.30 -0.85 -10.88
CA GLU A 249 -21.14 0.31 -11.76
C GLU A 249 -21.41 1.63 -11.01
N ALA A 250 -22.41 1.64 -10.12
CA ALA A 250 -22.65 2.77 -9.25
C ALA A 250 -21.49 2.99 -8.27
N ALA A 251 -20.90 1.92 -7.71
CA ALA A 251 -19.72 2.00 -6.85
C ALA A 251 -18.52 2.57 -7.62
N ARG A 252 -18.32 2.16 -8.89
CA ARG A 252 -17.27 2.71 -9.76
C ARG A 252 -17.45 4.21 -9.98
N ALA A 253 -18.67 4.64 -10.30
CA ALA A 253 -18.99 6.06 -10.46
C ALA A 253 -18.79 6.86 -9.17
N ALA A 254 -19.16 6.27 -8.03
CA ALA A 254 -18.98 6.83 -6.70
C ALA A 254 -17.50 7.01 -6.33
N VAL A 255 -16.67 5.99 -6.54
CA VAL A 255 -15.20 6.07 -6.34
C VAL A 255 -14.59 7.13 -7.23
N ARG A 256 -14.99 7.19 -8.50
CA ARG A 256 -14.54 8.25 -9.42
C ARG A 256 -14.89 9.65 -8.89
N ALA A 257 -16.13 9.86 -8.47
CA ALA A 257 -16.59 11.15 -7.94
C ALA A 257 -15.84 11.53 -6.65
N TRP A 258 -15.60 10.55 -5.77
CA TRP A 258 -14.80 10.74 -4.56
C TRP A 258 -13.34 11.12 -4.88
N LEU A 259 -12.70 10.42 -5.81
CA LEU A 259 -11.33 10.73 -6.26
C LEU A 259 -11.25 12.14 -6.86
N VAL A 260 -12.24 12.56 -7.66
CA VAL A 260 -12.29 13.95 -8.17
C VAL A 260 -12.31 14.95 -7.03
N ARG A 261 -13.17 14.75 -6.02
CA ARG A 261 -13.23 15.64 -4.84
C ARG A 261 -11.89 15.67 -4.12
N LEU A 262 -11.29 14.51 -3.86
CA LEU A 262 -10.01 14.40 -3.16
C LEU A 262 -8.87 15.11 -3.91
N LEU A 263 -8.77 14.87 -5.22
CA LEU A 263 -7.68 15.40 -6.04
C LEU A 263 -7.83 16.89 -6.35
N THR A 264 -9.05 17.44 -6.33
CA THR A 264 -9.31 18.86 -6.64
C THR A 264 -9.59 19.74 -5.43
N ALA A 265 -9.90 19.16 -4.27
CA ALA A 265 -10.12 19.90 -3.04
C ALA A 265 -8.87 20.73 -2.68
N GLN A 266 -9.01 22.04 -2.65
CA GLN A 266 -8.06 22.90 -1.96
C GLN A 266 -8.24 22.68 -0.46
N ILE A 267 -7.44 21.79 0.13
CA ILE A 267 -7.36 21.67 1.58
C ILE A 267 -6.63 22.94 2.05
N THR A 268 -7.41 23.94 2.47
CA THR A 268 -6.85 25.14 3.10
C THR A 268 -6.27 24.71 4.46
N PRO A 269 -5.02 25.06 4.78
CA PRO A 269 -4.36 24.63 6.02
C PRO A 269 -5.09 25.12 7.27
#